data_AF-A0ABD5S982-F1
#
_entry.id   AF-A0ABD5S982-F1
#
_cell.length_a   1.000
_cell.length_b   1.000
_cell.length_c   1.000
_cell.angle_alpha   90.00
_cell.angle_beta   90.00
_cell.angle_gamma   90.00
#
_symmetry.space_group_name_H-M   'P 1'
#
loop_
_entity.id
_entity.type
_entity.pdbx_description
1 polymer ?
#
loop_
_entity_poly.entity_id
_entity_poly.type
_entity_poly.pdbx_seq_one_letter_code
_entity_poly.pdbx_strand_id
1 'polypeptide(L)'
;MHVALDTHCDVAVSVGDLAPDQMDTHHNRYRCLLCDSQLKVNVSDDGQPDRFFHCNSESNCVADGNTSACHRSAQEFAVMKLYNLLPDGSELAEVDLERRIGDASDFVIVDAVSKPARVAVEIIYKNRNISLKRRLQTLFDEGYGVMLIVVKNSGVNPDRLEHYLKQLGPIRVGRLDPTTWKMSLGSLIKRDTVSLDAPAWDRMPAYLS
;
A
#
# COMPACT_ATOMS: atom_id res chain seq x y z
N MET A 1 7.42 -10.20 7.68
CA MET A 1 6.81 -9.60 6.47
C MET A 1 5.97 -10.65 5.76
N HIS A 2 4.97 -10.25 4.99
CA HIS A 2 4.09 -11.12 4.22
C HIS A 2 4.40 -11.13 2.72
N VAL A 3 5.23 -10.18 2.25
CA VAL A 3 5.61 -10.04 0.84
C VAL A 3 7.12 -10.00 0.68
N ALA A 4 7.58 -10.37 -0.51
CA ALA A 4 8.99 -10.31 -0.91
C ALA A 4 9.10 -10.12 -2.43
N LEU A 5 10.26 -9.68 -2.90
CA LEU A 5 10.67 -9.81 -4.30
C LEU A 5 11.24 -11.21 -4.52
N ASP A 6 10.68 -11.96 -5.47
CA ASP A 6 11.28 -13.18 -6.00
C ASP A 6 12.27 -12.82 -7.11
N THR A 7 13.56 -12.88 -6.80
CA THR A 7 14.65 -12.45 -7.70
C THR A 7 14.83 -13.36 -8.91
N HIS A 8 14.27 -14.57 -8.91
CA HIS A 8 14.37 -15.46 -10.06
C HIS A 8 13.42 -15.07 -11.18
N CYS A 9 12.25 -14.55 -10.82
CA CYS A 9 11.18 -14.20 -11.76
C CYS A 9 10.93 -12.69 -11.83
N ASP A 10 11.66 -11.90 -11.04
CA ASP A 10 11.53 -10.45 -10.91
C ASP A 10 10.08 -9.99 -10.66
N VAL A 11 9.45 -10.65 -9.69
CA VAL A 11 8.03 -10.43 -9.34
C VAL A 11 7.90 -10.35 -7.83
N ALA A 12 7.09 -9.42 -7.36
CA ALA A 12 6.74 -9.33 -5.96
C ALA A 12 5.67 -10.39 -5.63
N VAL A 13 5.93 -11.21 -4.62
CA VAL A 13 5.09 -12.34 -4.21
C VAL A 13 4.65 -12.18 -2.77
N SER A 14 3.50 -12.76 -2.43
CA SER A 14 3.12 -12.96 -1.03
C SER A 14 3.46 -14.37 -0.57
N VAL A 15 3.59 -14.54 0.74
CA VAL A 15 3.87 -15.84 1.35
C VAL A 15 2.79 -16.89 1.03
N GLY A 16 1.54 -16.46 0.83
CA GLY A 16 0.42 -17.33 0.45
C GLY A 16 0.41 -17.72 -1.04
N ASP A 17 1.26 -17.11 -1.87
CA ASP A 17 1.42 -17.46 -3.28
C ASP A 17 2.54 -18.49 -3.50
N LEU A 18 3.31 -18.85 -2.46
CA LEU A 18 4.44 -19.75 -2.58
C LEU A 18 3.98 -21.21 -2.76
N ALA A 19 4.48 -21.85 -3.81
CA ALA A 19 4.35 -23.30 -3.97
C ALA A 19 5.34 -24.04 -3.04
N PRO A 20 5.09 -25.32 -2.70
CA PRO A 20 5.94 -26.07 -1.75
C PRO A 20 7.42 -26.16 -2.15
N ASP A 21 7.73 -26.26 -3.43
CA ASP A 21 9.10 -26.27 -3.98
C ASP A 21 9.78 -24.89 -3.90
N GLN A 22 8.99 -23.82 -3.78
CA GLN A 22 9.46 -22.45 -3.61
C GLN A 22 9.71 -22.08 -2.14
N MET A 23 9.32 -22.97 -1.21
CA MET A 23 9.63 -22.88 0.21
C MET A 23 11.06 -23.35 0.51
N ASP A 24 11.73 -24.01 -0.46
CA ASP A 24 13.10 -24.43 -0.30
C ASP A 24 14.00 -23.19 -0.12
N THR A 25 14.77 -23.22 0.96
CA THR A 25 15.42 -22.05 1.56
C THR A 25 16.67 -21.63 0.81
N HIS A 26 16.74 -21.83 -0.51
CA HIS A 26 17.87 -21.38 -1.32
C HIS A 26 18.23 -19.94 -0.92
N HIS A 27 19.35 -19.84 -0.20
CA HIS A 27 19.80 -18.61 0.42
C HIS A 27 20.11 -17.68 -0.75
N ASN A 28 19.17 -16.78 -1.10
CA ASN A 28 19.28 -15.59 -1.97
C ASN A 28 18.05 -15.36 -2.87
N ARG A 29 17.04 -16.25 -2.88
CA ARG A 29 15.89 -16.07 -3.78
C ARG A 29 15.04 -14.84 -3.46
N TYR A 30 14.75 -14.61 -2.17
CA TYR A 30 13.82 -13.57 -1.75
C TYR A 30 14.54 -12.34 -1.22
N ARG A 31 14.08 -11.16 -1.62
CA ARG A 31 14.58 -9.86 -1.14
C ARG A 31 13.43 -8.98 -0.65
N CYS A 32 13.72 -8.13 0.33
CA CYS A 32 12.76 -7.16 0.84
C CYS A 32 12.49 -6.08 -0.21
N LEU A 33 11.22 -5.83 -0.54
CA LEU A 33 10.82 -4.79 -1.50
C LEU A 33 11.16 -3.36 -1.04
N LEU A 34 11.52 -3.16 0.23
CA LEU A 34 11.69 -1.84 0.84
C LEU A 34 13.15 -1.47 1.11
N CYS A 35 13.95 -2.42 1.58
CA CYS A 35 15.37 -2.21 1.90
C CYS A 35 16.31 -3.11 1.10
N ASP A 36 15.77 -3.89 0.17
CA ASP A 36 16.52 -4.81 -0.69
C ASP A 36 17.32 -5.89 0.09
N SER A 37 17.12 -6.02 1.40
CA SER A 37 17.84 -7.00 2.21
C SER A 37 17.32 -8.42 1.95
N GLN A 38 18.21 -9.39 2.08
CA GLN A 38 17.88 -10.80 1.86
C GLN A 38 16.84 -11.30 2.89
N LEU A 39 15.89 -12.07 2.39
CA LEU A 39 14.82 -12.68 3.17
C LEU A 39 14.91 -14.22 3.16
N LYS A 40 14.44 -14.83 4.25
CA LYS A 40 14.15 -16.26 4.39
C LYS A 40 12.66 -16.46 4.63
N VAL A 41 12.13 -17.57 4.11
CA VAL A 41 10.78 -18.03 4.42
C VAL A 41 10.80 -18.75 5.77
N ASN A 42 9.93 -18.34 6.68
CA ASN A 42 9.60 -19.12 7.87
C ASN A 42 8.44 -20.04 7.54
N VAL A 43 8.58 -21.29 7.96
CA VAL A 43 7.58 -22.34 7.79
C VAL A 43 7.00 -22.62 9.17
N SER A 44 5.68 -22.60 9.30
CA SER A 44 5.00 -22.97 10.55
C SER A 44 5.11 -24.48 10.82
N ASP A 45 4.73 -24.89 12.04
CA ASP A 45 4.83 -26.28 12.49
C ASP A 45 4.04 -27.28 11.62
N ASP A 46 3.02 -26.80 10.91
CA ASP A 46 2.21 -27.57 9.94
C ASP A 46 2.82 -27.63 8.52
N GLY A 47 4.04 -27.13 8.36
CA GLY A 47 4.75 -27.12 7.08
C GLY A 47 4.24 -26.06 6.09
N GLN A 48 3.39 -25.12 6.51
CA GLN A 48 2.90 -24.04 5.67
C GLN A 48 3.80 -22.80 5.74
N PRO A 49 3.93 -22.02 4.65
CA PRO A 49 4.70 -20.80 4.68
C PRO A 49 3.94 -19.73 5.48
N ASP A 50 4.59 -19.17 6.50
CA ASP A 50 3.97 -18.20 7.42
C ASP A 50 4.38 -16.77 7.07
N ARG A 51 5.69 -16.46 7.12
CA ARG A 51 6.23 -15.11 6.93
C ARG A 51 7.65 -15.10 6.37
N PHE A 52 8.02 -13.99 5.75
CA PHE A 52 9.41 -13.68 5.43
C PHE A 52 10.12 -12.94 6.58
N PHE A 53 11.41 -13.25 6.77
CA PHE A 53 12.29 -12.64 7.77
C PHE A 53 13.63 -12.22 7.16
N HIS A 54 14.15 -11.08 7.61
CA HIS A 54 15.50 -10.64 7.24
C HIS A 54 16.56 -11.60 7.77
N CYS A 55 17.52 -11.98 6.91
CA CYS A 55 18.65 -12.83 7.32
C CYS A 55 19.53 -12.18 8.38
N ASN A 56 19.72 -10.86 8.28
CA ASN A 56 20.60 -10.08 9.15
C ASN A 56 19.70 -9.27 10.08
N SER A 57 19.63 -9.69 11.34
CA SER A 57 18.63 -9.29 12.33
C SER A 57 18.74 -7.86 12.89
N GLU A 58 19.42 -6.93 12.21
CA GLU A 58 19.77 -5.63 12.83
C GLU A 58 18.64 -4.60 12.83
N SER A 59 17.61 -4.73 12.00
CA SER A 59 16.36 -3.97 12.17
C SER A 59 15.28 -4.44 11.21
N ASN A 60 14.02 -4.45 11.64
CA ASN A 60 12.91 -4.44 10.69
C ASN A 60 13.00 -3.13 9.90
N CYS A 61 13.07 -3.19 8.57
CA CYS A 61 13.10 -2.01 7.72
C CYS A 61 11.79 -1.21 7.71
N VAL A 62 10.73 -1.77 8.30
CA VAL A 62 9.45 -1.12 8.53
C VAL A 62 9.38 -0.78 10.01
N ALA A 63 9.15 0.51 10.32
CA ALA A 63 8.97 0.95 11.68
C ALA A 63 7.81 0.18 12.36
N ASP A 64 8.06 -0.32 13.55
CA ASP A 64 7.15 -1.16 14.32
C ASP A 64 6.29 -0.39 15.33
N GLY A 65 6.34 0.95 15.29
CA GLY A 65 5.69 1.88 16.21
C GLY A 65 4.15 1.80 16.27
N ASN A 66 3.48 2.91 16.59
CA ASN A 66 2.02 2.97 16.85
C ASN A 66 1.11 2.50 15.69
N THR A 67 1.66 2.12 14.53
CA THR A 67 0.95 1.56 13.38
C THR A 67 0.56 0.11 13.66
N SER A 68 -0.74 -0.23 13.56
CA SER A 68 -1.18 -1.61 13.81
C SER A 68 -0.60 -2.61 12.82
N ALA A 69 -0.40 -3.87 13.25
CA ALA A 69 0.12 -4.93 12.38
C ALA A 69 -0.67 -5.10 11.07
N CYS A 70 -2.00 -4.96 11.12
CA CYS A 70 -2.85 -5.05 9.93
C CYS A 70 -2.58 -3.92 8.92
N HIS A 71 -2.37 -2.70 9.41
CA HIS A 71 -2.04 -1.55 8.56
C HIS A 71 -0.65 -1.72 7.92
N ARG A 72 0.34 -2.20 8.68
CA ARG A 72 1.67 -2.52 8.12
C ARG A 72 1.61 -3.59 7.04
N SER A 73 0.89 -4.68 7.29
CA SER A 73 0.68 -5.69 6.25
C SER A 73 -0.04 -5.09 5.03
N ALA A 74 -0.99 -4.18 5.23
CA ALA A 74 -1.62 -3.50 4.10
C ALA A 74 -0.63 -2.65 3.29
N GLN A 75 0.32 -1.97 3.94
CA GLN A 75 1.40 -1.23 3.26
C GLN A 75 2.28 -2.18 2.44
N GLU A 76 2.68 -3.31 3.03
CA GLU A 76 3.45 -4.36 2.36
C GLU A 76 2.74 -4.87 1.08
N PHE A 77 1.46 -5.23 1.17
CA PHE A 77 0.68 -5.69 0.02
C PHE A 77 0.46 -4.58 -1.03
N ALA A 78 0.32 -3.32 -0.61
CA ALA A 78 0.20 -2.20 -1.53
C ALA A 78 1.48 -2.03 -2.37
N VAL A 79 2.65 -2.10 -1.72
CA VAL A 79 3.96 -2.05 -2.38
C VAL A 79 4.09 -3.20 -3.38
N MET A 80 3.77 -4.43 -2.96
CA MET A 80 3.80 -5.61 -3.84
C MET A 80 2.91 -5.43 -5.08
N LYS A 81 1.69 -4.91 -4.91
CA LYS A 81 0.77 -4.68 -6.03
C LYS A 81 1.23 -3.57 -6.96
N LEU A 82 1.82 -2.51 -6.42
CA LEU A 82 2.47 -1.48 -7.24
C LEU A 82 3.66 -2.05 -8.02
N TYR A 83 4.44 -2.93 -7.39
CA TYR A 83 5.54 -3.64 -8.04
C TYR A 83 5.15 -4.40 -9.27
N ASN A 84 4.14 -5.24 -9.14
CA ASN A 84 3.72 -6.04 -10.27
C ASN A 84 2.93 -5.24 -11.32
N LEU A 85 2.64 -3.95 -11.08
CA LEU A 85 1.94 -3.09 -12.02
C LEU A 85 2.89 -2.30 -12.93
N LEU A 86 4.08 -1.95 -12.45
CA LEU A 86 5.00 -1.11 -13.21
C LEU A 86 5.81 -1.95 -14.19
N PRO A 87 5.91 -1.54 -15.47
CA PRO A 87 6.78 -2.19 -16.42
C PRO A 87 8.22 -2.12 -15.90
N ASP A 88 8.90 -3.26 -15.92
CA ASP A 88 10.32 -3.44 -15.59
C ASP A 88 10.73 -3.49 -14.11
N GLY A 89 9.81 -3.38 -13.13
CA GLY A 89 10.05 -3.63 -11.69
C GLY A 89 11.09 -2.74 -10.97
N SER A 90 12.06 -2.22 -11.72
CA SER A 90 13.29 -1.54 -11.31
C SER A 90 13.06 -0.10 -10.87
N GLU A 91 11.98 0.53 -11.33
CA GLU A 91 11.57 1.88 -10.91
C GLU A 91 10.95 1.91 -9.49
N LEU A 92 10.95 0.80 -8.77
CA LEU A 92 10.48 0.71 -7.38
C LEU A 92 11.58 0.57 -6.34
N ALA A 93 12.83 0.69 -6.76
CA ALA A 93 13.95 0.91 -5.83
C ALA A 93 13.70 2.12 -4.89
N GLU A 94 12.68 2.94 -5.15
CA GLU A 94 12.29 4.10 -4.35
C GLU A 94 10.81 4.07 -3.91
N VAL A 95 10.31 2.93 -3.41
CA VAL A 95 9.07 2.94 -2.62
C VAL A 95 9.36 3.28 -1.16
N ASP A 96 8.95 4.47 -0.75
CA ASP A 96 9.01 4.89 0.65
C ASP A 96 7.68 4.58 1.35
N LEU A 97 7.75 3.99 2.54
CA LEU A 97 6.60 3.91 3.45
C LEU A 97 6.53 5.14 4.36
N GLU A 98 5.32 5.52 4.76
CA GLU A 98 5.05 6.60 5.72
C GLU A 98 5.80 7.90 5.37
N ARG A 99 5.74 8.29 4.09
CA ARG A 99 6.51 9.42 3.56
C ARG A 99 5.80 10.74 3.80
N ARG A 100 6.53 11.72 4.34
CA ARG A 100 6.10 13.13 4.37
C ARG A 100 6.17 13.74 2.97
N ILE A 101 5.05 14.28 2.50
CA ILE A 101 4.91 15.00 1.24
C ILE A 101 4.37 16.42 1.51
N GLY A 102 5.01 17.42 0.91
CA GLY A 102 4.75 18.85 1.11
C GLY A 102 5.73 19.54 2.08
N ASP A 103 5.98 20.82 1.83
CA ASP A 103 7.11 21.57 2.42
C ASP A 103 6.80 22.37 3.70
N ALA A 104 5.52 22.53 4.09
CA ALA A 104 5.10 23.41 5.19
C ALA A 104 4.14 22.74 6.19
N SER A 105 3.32 23.52 6.91
CA SER A 105 2.34 23.04 7.91
C SER A 105 1.28 22.09 7.35
N ASP A 106 1.06 22.13 6.03
CA ASP A 106 0.02 21.35 5.34
C ASP A 106 0.52 20.01 4.79
N PHE A 107 1.70 19.57 5.22
CA PHE A 107 2.22 18.27 4.83
C PHE A 107 1.27 17.13 5.17
N VAL A 108 1.40 16.05 4.42
CA VAL A 108 0.68 14.80 4.64
C VAL A 108 1.67 13.66 4.74
N ILE A 109 1.38 12.68 5.61
CA ILE A 109 2.15 11.44 5.70
C ILE A 109 1.38 10.39 4.93
N VAL A 110 1.94 9.95 3.82
CA VAL A 110 1.35 8.97 2.89
C VAL A 110 1.83 7.57 3.25
N ASP A 111 0.94 6.58 3.17
CA ASP A 111 1.26 5.21 3.56
C ASP A 111 2.34 4.55 2.68
N ALA A 112 2.27 4.73 1.36
CA ALA A 112 3.32 4.30 0.44
C ALA A 112 3.44 5.26 -0.75
N VAL A 113 4.66 5.57 -1.17
CA VAL A 113 4.94 6.45 -2.32
C VAL A 113 5.96 5.82 -3.22
N SER A 114 5.64 5.66 -4.51
CA SER A 114 6.61 5.44 -5.57
C SER A 114 6.97 6.79 -6.19
N LYS A 115 8.20 7.27 -5.96
CA LYS A 115 8.68 8.53 -6.54
C LYS A 115 8.82 8.46 -8.06
N PRO A 116 9.39 7.40 -8.65
CA PRO A 116 9.57 7.34 -10.10
C PRO A 116 8.22 7.30 -10.84
N ALA A 117 7.27 6.50 -10.35
CA ALA A 117 5.93 6.44 -10.93
C ALA A 117 5.02 7.63 -10.56
N ARG A 118 5.44 8.48 -9.61
CA ARG A 118 4.63 9.56 -9.04
C ARG A 118 3.27 9.06 -8.57
N VAL A 119 3.25 7.94 -7.84
CA VAL A 119 2.04 7.36 -7.26
C VAL A 119 2.15 7.32 -5.74
N ALA A 120 1.14 7.87 -5.08
CA ALA A 120 0.89 7.77 -3.65
C ALA A 120 -0.25 6.76 -3.40
N VAL A 121 -0.13 5.96 -2.35
CA VAL A 121 -1.17 5.02 -1.90
C VAL A 121 -1.56 5.36 -0.49
N GLU A 122 -2.87 5.43 -0.25
CA GLU A 122 -3.48 5.68 1.05
C GLU A 122 -4.26 4.48 1.52
N ILE A 123 -4.03 4.06 2.75
CA ILE A 123 -4.67 2.89 3.37
C ILE A 123 -5.66 3.36 4.43
N ILE A 124 -6.93 3.13 4.11
CA ILE A 124 -8.06 3.42 4.99
C ILE A 124 -8.31 2.19 5.85
N TYR A 125 -7.79 2.23 7.07
CA TYR A 125 -8.05 1.24 8.11
C TYR A 125 -8.84 1.85 9.28
N LYS A 126 -8.25 2.06 10.45
CA LYS A 126 -9.02 2.50 11.64
C LYS A 126 -9.16 4.01 11.78
N ASN A 127 -8.46 4.79 10.95
CA ASN A 127 -8.50 6.24 11.06
C ASN A 127 -9.84 6.78 10.55
N ARG A 128 -10.56 7.47 11.43
CA ARG A 128 -11.87 8.08 11.14
C ARG A 128 -11.77 9.52 10.67
N ASN A 129 -10.57 10.08 10.54
CA ASN A 129 -10.38 11.40 9.94
C ASN A 129 -9.31 11.31 8.87
N ILE A 130 -9.76 11.13 7.64
CA ILE A 130 -8.88 11.00 6.47
C ILE A 130 -8.55 12.38 5.90
N SER A 131 -9.35 13.43 6.15
CA SER A 131 -9.16 14.76 5.53
C SER A 131 -8.82 14.65 4.04
N LEU A 132 -9.61 13.87 3.30
CA LEU A 132 -9.26 13.38 1.97
C LEU A 132 -9.08 14.52 0.98
N LYS A 133 -9.92 15.57 1.06
CA LYS A 133 -9.80 16.75 0.19
C LYS A 133 -8.42 17.40 0.32
N ARG A 134 -8.02 17.72 1.57
CA ARG A 134 -6.71 18.30 1.87
C ARG A 134 -5.58 17.43 1.35
N ARG A 135 -5.69 16.12 1.56
CA ARG A 135 -4.66 15.15 1.15
C ARG A 135 -4.52 15.04 -0.36
N LEU A 136 -5.64 14.96 -1.09
CA LEU A 136 -5.61 14.97 -2.56
C LEU A 136 -5.03 16.29 -3.09
N GLN A 137 -5.41 17.43 -2.51
CA GLN A 137 -4.87 18.74 -2.88
C GLN A 137 -3.34 18.77 -2.74
N THR A 138 -2.82 18.45 -1.55
CA THR A 138 -1.37 18.43 -1.30
C THR A 138 -0.65 17.48 -2.26
N LEU A 139 -1.17 16.27 -2.48
CA LEU A 139 -0.52 15.29 -3.35
C LEU A 139 -0.55 15.71 -4.82
N PHE A 140 -1.63 16.34 -5.28
CA PHE A 140 -1.73 16.84 -6.65
C PHE A 140 -0.86 18.08 -6.89
N ASP A 141 -0.67 18.93 -5.89
CA ASP A 141 0.24 20.07 -5.97
C ASP A 141 1.71 19.60 -6.06
N GLU A 142 2.03 18.48 -5.41
CA GLU A 142 3.33 17.80 -5.48
C GLU A 142 3.48 16.86 -6.70
N GLY A 143 2.47 16.81 -7.57
CA GLY A 143 2.49 16.06 -8.84
C GLY A 143 2.25 14.55 -8.72
N TYR A 144 1.74 14.06 -7.60
CA TYR A 144 1.42 12.64 -7.39
C TYR A 144 -0.01 12.30 -7.83
N GLY A 145 -0.17 11.16 -8.49
CA GLY A 145 -1.46 10.46 -8.54
C GLY A 145 -1.70 9.68 -7.25
N VAL A 146 -2.95 9.46 -6.88
CA VAL A 146 -3.33 8.82 -5.61
C VAL A 146 -4.15 7.57 -5.85
N MET A 147 -3.85 6.47 -5.16
CA MET A 147 -4.70 5.30 -5.06
C MET A 147 -5.21 5.16 -3.62
N LEU A 148 -6.48 4.81 -3.45
CA LEU A 148 -7.07 4.56 -2.13
C LEU A 148 -7.29 3.06 -1.96
N ILE A 149 -6.91 2.51 -0.81
CA ILE A 149 -7.14 1.12 -0.44
C ILE A 149 -7.91 1.07 0.88
N VAL A 150 -9.05 0.41 0.91
CA VAL A 150 -9.84 0.21 2.13
C VAL A 150 -9.63 -1.20 2.65
N VAL A 151 -9.21 -1.33 3.90
CA VAL A 151 -9.15 -2.63 4.59
C VAL A 151 -10.59 -3.00 5.00
N LYS A 152 -11.09 -4.20 4.66
CA LYS A 152 -12.50 -4.58 4.85
C LYS A 152 -13.02 -4.45 6.29
N ASN A 153 -12.14 -4.48 7.30
CA ASN A 153 -12.48 -4.33 8.72
C ASN A 153 -12.13 -2.94 9.29
N SER A 154 -12.02 -1.92 8.43
CA SER A 154 -11.69 -0.53 8.75
C SER A 154 -12.77 0.24 9.52
N GLY A 155 -13.98 -0.29 9.64
CA GLY A 155 -15.15 0.49 10.08
C GLY A 155 -15.66 1.46 9.00
N VAL A 156 -14.98 1.53 7.85
CA VAL A 156 -15.43 2.22 6.63
C VAL A 156 -15.84 1.15 5.62
N ASN A 157 -17.08 1.20 5.14
CA ASN A 157 -17.52 0.29 4.08
C ASN A 157 -16.96 0.80 2.73
N PRO A 158 -16.18 0.00 1.98
CA PRO A 158 -15.56 0.42 0.73
C PRO A 158 -16.57 0.80 -0.35
N ASP A 159 -17.70 0.11 -0.44
CA ASP A 159 -18.73 0.39 -1.45
C ASP A 159 -19.47 1.69 -1.13
N ARG A 160 -19.68 1.95 0.17
CA ARG A 160 -20.24 3.23 0.63
C ARG A 160 -19.27 4.38 0.35
N LEU A 161 -17.97 4.18 0.59
CA LEU A 161 -16.95 5.18 0.27
C LEU A 161 -16.94 5.47 -1.23
N GLU A 162 -16.88 4.43 -2.06
CA GLU A 162 -16.88 4.54 -3.52
C GLU A 162 -18.14 5.26 -4.03
N HIS A 163 -19.31 5.02 -3.43
CA HIS A 163 -20.54 5.72 -3.77
C HIS A 163 -20.44 7.24 -3.59
N TYR A 164 -19.83 7.71 -2.50
CA TYR A 164 -19.59 9.14 -2.30
C TYR A 164 -18.55 9.68 -3.28
N LEU A 165 -17.42 8.97 -3.44
CA LEU A 165 -16.33 9.39 -4.32
C LEU A 165 -16.73 9.47 -5.80
N LYS A 166 -17.73 8.68 -6.24
CA LYS A 166 -18.32 8.77 -7.59
C LYS A 166 -18.93 10.14 -7.92
N GLN A 167 -19.27 10.94 -6.91
CA GLN A 167 -19.76 12.31 -7.11
C GLN A 167 -18.62 13.28 -7.51
N LEU A 168 -17.37 12.88 -7.31
CA LEU A 168 -16.19 13.69 -7.56
C LEU A 168 -15.46 13.31 -8.86
N GLY A 169 -15.66 12.08 -9.34
CA GLY A 169 -15.04 11.53 -10.54
C GLY A 169 -15.24 10.01 -10.63
N PRO A 170 -14.70 9.33 -11.67
CA PRO A 170 -14.82 7.88 -11.85
C PRO A 170 -13.88 7.09 -10.91
N ILE A 171 -14.00 7.34 -9.60
CA ILE A 171 -13.11 6.78 -8.57
C ILE A 171 -13.58 5.38 -8.16
N ARG A 172 -12.66 4.42 -8.18
CA ARG A 172 -12.80 3.08 -7.59
C ARG A 172 -11.80 2.90 -6.47
N VAL A 173 -12.23 2.37 -5.32
CA VAL A 173 -11.33 2.09 -4.20
C VAL A 173 -10.77 0.68 -4.27
N GLY A 174 -9.49 0.53 -3.99
CA GLY A 174 -8.88 -0.76 -3.74
C GLY A 174 -9.41 -1.38 -2.45
N ARG A 175 -9.29 -2.69 -2.32
CA ARG A 175 -9.81 -3.44 -1.17
C ARG A 175 -8.75 -4.40 -0.68
N LEU A 176 -8.56 -4.47 0.64
CA LEU A 176 -7.77 -5.51 1.29
C LEU A 176 -8.63 -6.30 2.26
N ASP A 177 -8.62 -7.61 2.08
CA ASP A 177 -9.22 -8.55 3.02
C ASP A 177 -8.15 -9.06 4.00
N PRO A 178 -8.16 -8.64 5.28
CA PRO A 178 -7.10 -9.01 6.22
C PRO A 178 -7.17 -10.47 6.68
N THR A 179 -8.22 -11.21 6.32
CA THR A 179 -8.36 -12.64 6.64
C THR A 179 -7.70 -13.50 5.57
N THR A 180 -7.84 -13.10 4.30
CA THR A 180 -7.28 -13.85 3.15
C THR A 180 -6.04 -13.20 2.54
N TRP A 181 -5.69 -11.99 3.00
CA TRP A 181 -4.67 -11.10 2.44
C TRP A 181 -4.79 -10.83 0.94
N LYS A 182 -6.00 -11.03 0.37
CA LYS A 182 -6.27 -10.67 -1.02
C LYS A 182 -6.46 -9.16 -1.14
N MET A 183 -5.65 -8.55 -2.00
CA MET A 183 -5.71 -7.13 -2.32
C MET A 183 -6.10 -6.87 -3.78
N SER A 184 -7.00 -5.93 -4.00
CA SER A 184 -7.23 -5.30 -5.31
C SER A 184 -6.83 -3.82 -5.28
N LEU A 185 -6.26 -3.34 -6.38
CA LEU A 185 -6.03 -1.91 -6.60
C LEU A 185 -7.30 -1.22 -7.09
N GLY A 186 -7.42 0.05 -6.74
CA GLY A 186 -8.49 0.94 -7.21
C GLY A 186 -8.12 1.65 -8.51
N SER A 187 -8.83 2.73 -8.81
CA SER A 187 -8.44 3.67 -9.86
C SER A 187 -7.25 4.53 -9.40
N LEU A 188 -6.36 4.88 -10.32
CA LEU A 188 -5.40 5.96 -10.11
C LEU A 188 -6.14 7.31 -10.22
N ILE A 189 -6.24 8.01 -9.11
CA ILE A 189 -6.87 9.32 -8.99
C ILE A 189 -5.84 10.39 -9.35
N LYS A 190 -6.14 11.23 -10.33
CA LYS A 190 -5.31 12.34 -10.78
C LYS A 190 -6.09 13.65 -10.73
N ARG A 191 -5.37 14.77 -10.76
CA ARG A 191 -5.93 16.13 -10.73
C ARG A 191 -6.97 16.39 -11.82
N ASP A 192 -6.77 15.81 -13.01
CA ASP A 192 -7.66 15.93 -14.16
C ASP A 192 -8.88 14.98 -14.10
N THR A 193 -8.86 13.98 -13.21
CA THR A 193 -9.95 13.01 -13.06
C THR A 193 -10.91 13.32 -11.91
N VAL A 194 -10.60 14.32 -11.09
CA VAL A 194 -11.36 14.68 -9.88
C VAL A 194 -11.53 16.19 -9.76
N SER A 195 -12.75 16.62 -9.45
CA SER A 195 -13.03 18.02 -9.15
C SER A 195 -12.89 18.30 -7.65
N LEU A 196 -11.79 18.95 -7.25
CA LEU A 196 -11.56 19.37 -5.86
C LEU A 196 -12.44 20.56 -5.43
N ASP A 197 -12.95 21.33 -6.39
CA ASP A 197 -13.84 22.47 -6.15
C ASP A 197 -15.33 22.10 -6.24
N ALA A 198 -15.65 20.82 -6.43
CA ALA A 198 -17.03 20.35 -6.53
C ALA A 198 -17.80 20.60 -5.21
N PRO A 199 -19.04 21.14 -5.26
CA PRO A 199 -19.92 21.25 -4.09
C PRO A 199 -20.24 19.90 -3.42
N ALA A 200 -19.99 18.79 -4.11
CA ALA A 200 -20.12 17.45 -3.54
C ALA A 200 -19.23 17.23 -2.31
N TRP A 201 -18.11 17.96 -2.18
CA TRP A 201 -17.26 17.91 -0.98
C TRP A 201 -17.99 18.31 0.29
N ASP A 202 -18.94 19.25 0.22
CA ASP A 202 -19.72 19.71 1.38
C ASP A 202 -20.72 18.65 1.88
N ARG A 203 -21.01 17.65 1.03
CA ARG A 203 -21.92 16.54 1.33
C ARG A 203 -21.17 15.26 1.69
N MET A 204 -19.83 15.30 1.70
CA MET A 204 -19.03 14.16 2.10
C MET A 204 -19.22 13.88 3.59
N PRO A 205 -19.24 12.61 4.01
CA PRO A 205 -19.18 12.27 5.42
C PRO A 205 -17.99 12.91 6.11
N ALA A 206 -18.17 13.35 7.36
CA ALA A 206 -17.15 14.04 8.15
C ALA A 206 -15.81 13.27 8.30
N TYR A 207 -15.81 11.95 8.08
CA TYR A 207 -14.57 11.16 8.11
C TYR A 207 -13.73 11.28 6.83
N LEU A 208 -14.29 11.85 5.76
CA LEU A 208 -13.64 12.15 4.48
C LEU A 208 -13.38 13.64 4.27
N SER A 209 -14.15 14.50 4.94
CA SER A 209 -14.03 15.95 4.92
C SER A 209 -12.69 16.44 5.45
#